data_AF-A0A9P0JKP1-F1
#
_entry.id   AF-A0A9P0JKP1-F1
#
_cell.length_a   1.000
_cell.length_b   1.000
_cell.length_c   1.000
_cell.angle_alpha   90.00
_cell.angle_beta   90.00
_cell.angle_gamma   90.00
#
_symmetry.space_group_name_H-M   'P 1'
#
loop_
_entity.id
_entity.type
_entity.pdbx_description
1 polymer ?
#
loop_
_entity_poly.entity_id
_entity_poly.type
_entity_poly.pdbx_seq_one_letter_code
_entity_poly.pdbx_strand_id
1 'polypeptide(L)'
;MFGPLVFGENKHNHQPDYQTKCLLCEDIFNLKISLPLFLAHAFDVHNIVIEDVESIENLHEYVTYWRNKFKCSPAEQIIPSLNLGTSNERYLVMSSLLKEDKDIRHKLKLEYALKVQEFERIDKNYIKPCIFCKLNFEGTRHGYLEHLSAQHNLQLGNPQNLVYITELIEIISNKISDLQCIYCEKTFPDKSVLKEHMRKKLHKRINPSKTEYDKFYIVNYLEADKTWQTIQQEDDRYALSRGAHANSDEEYSDWNEKEDKITCLFCQYTDLNINTLCLHMDADHEFDFIILTKNLDFYQKIKLVNYIRKQMHNNKCICCDESFTSFSLLEEHMIAEKHYELPDLKVFDQPEFYFPTYENDAFLYLIDDVED
;
A
#
# COMPACT_ATOMS: atom_id res chain seq x y z
N MET A 1 18.50 -36.01 25.56
CA MET A 1 17.10 -36.47 25.52
C MET A 1 16.48 -35.87 24.27
N PHE A 2 16.34 -36.67 23.22
CA PHE A 2 15.64 -36.26 22.01
C PHE A 2 14.14 -36.35 22.32
N GLY A 3 13.48 -35.19 22.38
CA GLY A 3 12.03 -35.12 22.49
C GLY A 3 11.37 -35.73 21.24
N PRO A 4 10.10 -36.15 21.32
CA PRO A 4 9.42 -36.78 20.19
C PRO A 4 9.36 -35.80 19.01
N LEU A 5 9.84 -36.26 17.86
CA LEU A 5 9.69 -35.55 16.59
C LEU A 5 8.20 -35.47 16.26
N VAL A 6 7.67 -34.26 16.23
CA VAL A 6 6.29 -33.99 15.79
C VAL A 6 6.30 -34.00 14.27
N PHE A 7 5.38 -34.75 13.65
CA PHE A 7 5.16 -34.68 12.20
C PHE A 7 4.78 -33.24 11.83
N GLY A 8 5.54 -32.61 10.95
CA GLY A 8 5.19 -31.29 10.42
C GLY A 8 3.81 -31.35 9.80
N GLU A 9 2.95 -30.38 10.14
CA GLU A 9 1.64 -30.26 9.52
C GLU A 9 1.81 -30.15 8.00
N ASN A 10 1.21 -31.09 7.29
CA ASN A 10 1.35 -31.23 5.85
C ASN A 10 0.70 -30.01 5.17
N LYS A 11 1.50 -29.14 4.55
CA LYS A 11 1.05 -27.87 3.92
C LYS A 11 0.06 -28.08 2.75
N HIS A 12 -0.18 -29.32 2.34
CA HIS A 12 -1.11 -29.69 1.26
C HIS A 12 -2.59 -29.71 1.65
N ASN A 13 -2.98 -29.19 2.82
CA ASN A 13 -4.39 -29.14 3.24
C ASN A 13 -5.31 -28.35 2.29
N HIS A 14 -4.74 -27.50 1.44
CA HIS A 14 -5.46 -26.71 0.44
C HIS A 14 -5.62 -27.38 -0.93
N GLN A 15 -5.10 -28.60 -1.13
CA GLN A 15 -5.38 -29.31 -2.39
C GLN A 15 -6.84 -29.80 -2.44
N PRO A 16 -7.54 -29.55 -3.56
CA PRO A 16 -8.86 -30.12 -3.79
C PRO A 16 -8.78 -31.65 -3.84
N ASP A 17 -9.86 -32.32 -3.41
CA ASP A 17 -9.96 -33.78 -3.30
C ASP A 17 -10.09 -34.43 -4.69
N TYR A 18 -9.04 -34.32 -5.51
CA TYR A 18 -9.02 -34.82 -6.87
C TYR A 18 -8.21 -36.11 -6.98
N GLN A 19 -8.82 -37.07 -7.64
CA GLN A 19 -8.15 -38.26 -8.12
C GLN A 19 -7.23 -37.89 -9.30
N THR A 20 -5.93 -38.03 -9.10
CA THR A 20 -4.90 -37.69 -10.09
C THR A 20 -4.32 -38.96 -10.69
N LYS A 21 -4.28 -39.03 -12.03
CA LYS A 21 -3.57 -40.13 -12.69
C LYS A 21 -2.06 -39.92 -12.61
N CYS A 22 -1.29 -41.01 -12.62
CA CYS A 22 0.18 -40.97 -12.60
C CYS A 22 0.79 -40.16 -13.77
N LEU A 23 2.11 -39.94 -13.77
CA LEU A 23 2.82 -39.29 -14.87
C LEU A 23 2.88 -40.16 -16.13
N LEU A 24 3.03 -41.48 -15.97
CA LEU A 24 3.33 -42.41 -17.08
C LEU A 24 2.39 -43.61 -17.20
N CYS A 25 1.61 -43.95 -16.18
CA CYS A 25 0.68 -45.10 -16.20
C CYS A 25 -0.79 -44.69 -15.93
N GLU A 26 -1.73 -45.63 -15.95
CA GLU A 26 -3.15 -45.33 -15.69
C GLU A 26 -3.54 -45.39 -14.19
N ASP A 27 -2.58 -45.60 -13.29
CA ASP A 27 -2.84 -45.65 -11.85
C ASP A 27 -3.32 -44.30 -11.32
N ILE A 28 -4.24 -44.34 -10.37
CA ILE A 28 -4.96 -43.19 -9.83
C ILE A 28 -4.62 -43.05 -8.36
N PHE A 29 -4.18 -41.84 -7.98
CA PHE A 29 -3.80 -41.51 -6.61
C PHE A 29 -4.60 -40.31 -6.12
N ASN A 30 -4.95 -40.33 -4.84
CA ASN A 30 -5.42 -39.14 -4.16
C ASN A 30 -4.21 -38.41 -3.58
N LEU A 31 -3.77 -37.33 -4.21
CA LEU A 31 -2.54 -36.64 -3.83
C LEU A 31 -2.62 -35.98 -2.44
N LYS A 32 -3.83 -35.70 -1.94
CA LYS A 32 -4.04 -35.14 -0.60
C LYS A 32 -3.83 -36.18 0.50
N ILE A 33 -4.34 -37.39 0.30
CA ILE A 33 -4.36 -38.45 1.33
C ILE A 33 -3.15 -39.39 1.18
N SER A 34 -2.70 -39.61 -0.05
CA SER A 34 -1.75 -40.67 -0.40
C SER A 34 -0.51 -40.16 -1.14
N LEU A 35 -0.05 -38.94 -0.81
CA LEU A 35 1.18 -38.37 -1.38
C LEU A 35 2.40 -39.32 -1.27
N PRO A 36 2.68 -39.95 -0.12
CA PRO A 36 3.83 -40.86 -0.01
C PRO A 36 3.72 -42.08 -0.92
N LEU A 37 2.50 -42.59 -1.14
CA LEU A 37 2.26 -43.74 -2.03
C LEU A 37 2.46 -43.35 -3.49
N PHE A 38 2.04 -42.15 -3.88
CA PHE A 38 2.30 -41.60 -5.21
C PHE A 38 3.80 -41.42 -5.46
N LEU A 39 4.55 -40.88 -4.50
CA LEU A 39 6.00 -40.68 -4.64
C LEU A 39 6.76 -42.00 -4.68
N ALA A 40 6.39 -42.97 -3.84
CA ALA A 40 6.93 -44.33 -3.90
C ALA A 40 6.65 -44.97 -5.26
N HIS A 41 5.42 -44.84 -5.78
CA HIS A 41 5.08 -45.35 -7.10
C HIS A 41 5.90 -44.70 -8.22
N ALA A 42 6.05 -43.37 -8.20
CA ALA A 42 6.87 -42.65 -9.18
C ALA A 42 8.34 -43.11 -9.13
N PHE A 43 8.87 -43.36 -7.93
CA PHE A 43 10.23 -43.82 -7.72
C PHE A 43 10.45 -45.29 -8.13
N ASP A 44 9.64 -46.21 -7.60
CA ASP A 44 9.85 -47.66 -7.76
C ASP A 44 9.42 -48.19 -9.13
N VAL A 45 8.35 -47.63 -9.72
CA VAL A 45 7.75 -48.14 -10.97
C VAL A 45 8.28 -47.39 -12.20
N HIS A 46 8.56 -46.09 -12.02
CA HIS A 46 8.89 -45.20 -13.13
C HIS A 46 10.29 -44.59 -13.03
N ASN A 47 11.04 -44.85 -11.95
CA ASN A 47 12.35 -44.26 -11.68
C ASN A 47 12.33 -42.72 -11.77
N ILE A 48 11.20 -42.08 -11.46
CA ILE A 48 11.05 -40.63 -11.46
C ILE A 48 11.21 -40.11 -10.02
N VAL A 49 12.05 -39.10 -9.86
CA VAL A 49 12.19 -38.34 -8.62
C VAL A 49 11.72 -36.91 -8.88
N ILE A 50 10.74 -36.45 -8.11
CA ILE A 50 10.32 -35.04 -8.11
C ILE A 50 11.00 -34.37 -6.92
N GLU A 51 11.84 -33.38 -7.19
CA GLU A 51 12.52 -32.60 -6.15
C GLU A 51 11.53 -31.62 -5.48
N ASP A 52 11.61 -31.47 -4.16
CA ASP A 52 10.84 -30.50 -3.37
C ASP A 52 9.34 -30.46 -3.71
N VAL A 53 8.69 -31.64 -3.70
CA VAL A 53 7.25 -31.78 -4.01
C VAL A 53 6.39 -30.89 -3.12
N GLU A 54 6.81 -30.67 -1.87
CA GLU A 54 6.14 -29.79 -0.90
C GLU A 54 6.08 -28.32 -1.35
N SER A 55 6.97 -27.90 -2.26
CA SER A 55 6.98 -26.55 -2.81
C SER A 55 5.96 -26.33 -3.95
N ILE A 56 5.30 -27.40 -4.40
CA ILE A 56 4.36 -27.36 -5.52
C ILE A 56 2.95 -27.11 -5.00
N GLU A 57 2.43 -25.90 -5.22
CA GLU A 57 1.10 -25.48 -4.74
C GLU A 57 -0.03 -26.40 -5.28
N ASN A 58 -0.04 -26.67 -6.59
CA ASN A 58 -1.04 -27.52 -7.25
C ASN A 58 -0.41 -28.76 -7.92
N LEU A 59 -0.23 -29.82 -7.14
CA LEU A 59 0.40 -31.05 -7.61
C LEU A 59 -0.45 -31.79 -8.66
N HIS A 60 -1.77 -31.69 -8.60
CA HIS A 60 -2.65 -32.32 -9.59
C HIS A 60 -2.44 -31.72 -10.99
N GLU A 61 -2.43 -30.39 -11.11
CA GLU A 61 -2.17 -29.72 -12.39
C GLU A 61 -0.74 -29.93 -12.88
N TYR A 62 0.23 -29.94 -11.96
CA TYR A 62 1.63 -30.27 -12.27
C TYR A 62 1.76 -31.67 -12.89
N VAL A 63 1.19 -32.69 -12.25
CA VAL A 63 1.23 -34.07 -12.74
C VAL A 63 0.49 -34.21 -14.07
N THR A 64 -0.66 -33.55 -14.21
CA THR A 64 -1.46 -33.59 -15.45
C THR A 64 -0.72 -32.94 -16.62
N TYR A 65 -0.03 -31.82 -16.39
CA TYR A 65 0.80 -31.14 -17.38
C TYR A 65 1.90 -32.08 -17.89
N TRP A 66 2.68 -32.66 -16.98
CA TRP A 66 3.78 -33.55 -17.33
C TRP A 66 3.29 -34.85 -17.98
N ARG A 67 2.17 -35.42 -17.52
CA ARG A 67 1.53 -36.58 -18.17
C ARG A 67 1.20 -36.28 -19.64
N ASN A 68 0.59 -35.14 -19.92
CA ASN A 68 0.24 -34.77 -21.29
C ASN A 68 1.48 -34.54 -22.15
N LYS A 69 2.56 -34.02 -21.56
CA LYS A 69 3.82 -33.80 -22.25
C LYS A 69 4.57 -35.11 -22.55
N PHE A 70 4.57 -36.06 -21.62
CA PHE A 70 5.17 -37.39 -21.84
C PHE A 70 4.45 -38.23 -22.90
N LYS A 71 3.17 -37.93 -23.18
CA LYS A 71 2.47 -38.54 -24.34
C LYS A 71 3.04 -38.06 -25.68
N CYS A 72 3.52 -36.81 -25.74
CA CYS A 72 4.03 -36.20 -26.97
C CYS A 72 5.53 -36.43 -27.16
N SER A 73 6.29 -36.65 -26.10
CA SER A 73 7.74 -36.85 -26.15
C SER A 73 8.20 -37.75 -25.00
N PRO A 74 9.12 -38.71 -25.24
CA PRO A 74 9.61 -39.59 -24.18
C PRO A 74 10.25 -38.82 -23.03
N ALA A 75 10.02 -39.26 -21.80
CA ALA A 75 10.54 -38.59 -20.61
C ALA A 75 12.07 -38.52 -20.60
N GLU A 76 12.78 -39.49 -21.20
CA GLU A 76 14.25 -39.50 -21.23
C GLU A 76 14.87 -38.43 -22.14
N GLN A 77 14.09 -37.82 -23.04
CA GLN A 77 14.57 -36.73 -23.90
C GLN A 77 14.43 -35.35 -23.26
N ILE A 78 13.54 -35.23 -22.27
CA ILE A 78 13.19 -33.95 -21.64
C ILE A 78 13.84 -33.83 -20.26
N ILE A 79 13.94 -34.93 -19.52
CA ILE A 79 14.40 -34.95 -18.13
C ILE A 79 15.80 -35.57 -18.05
N PRO A 80 16.76 -34.93 -17.36
CA PRO A 80 18.08 -35.49 -17.11
C PRO A 80 17.97 -36.81 -16.35
N SER A 81 18.76 -37.79 -16.77
CA SER A 81 18.91 -39.04 -16.03
C SER A 81 20.13 -38.99 -15.12
N LEU A 82 19.94 -39.42 -13.87
CA LEU A 82 20.98 -39.64 -12.88
C LEU A 82 21.19 -41.14 -12.69
N ASN A 83 22.46 -41.55 -12.69
CA ASN A 83 22.84 -42.91 -12.35
C ASN A 83 23.29 -42.93 -10.88
N LEU A 84 22.53 -43.62 -10.04
CA LEU A 84 22.97 -43.95 -8.68
C LEU A 84 23.83 -45.23 -8.80
N GLY A 85 25.07 -45.18 -8.30
CA GLY A 85 26.08 -46.19 -8.60
C GLY A 85 25.76 -47.64 -8.20
N THR A 86 26.46 -48.56 -8.88
CA THR A 86 26.48 -50.04 -8.88
C THR A 86 25.36 -50.78 -9.64
N SER A 87 24.17 -50.21 -9.76
CA SER A 87 23.11 -50.74 -10.63
C SER A 87 23.07 -49.92 -11.93
N ASN A 88 22.80 -50.54 -13.08
CA ASN A 88 22.65 -49.83 -14.36
C ASN A 88 21.30 -49.07 -14.45
N GLU A 89 20.77 -48.64 -13.31
CA GLU A 89 19.43 -48.07 -13.12
C GLU A 89 19.51 -46.54 -13.29
N ARG A 90 18.74 -46.03 -14.25
CA ARG A 90 18.64 -44.62 -14.59
C ARG A 90 17.41 -44.02 -13.92
N TYR A 91 17.61 -42.97 -13.14
CA TYR A 91 16.53 -42.20 -12.51
C TYR A 91 16.34 -40.86 -13.22
N LEU A 92 15.11 -40.53 -13.59
CA LEU A 92 14.73 -39.26 -14.18
C LEU A 92 14.41 -38.27 -13.06
N VAL A 93 15.15 -37.17 -12.98
CA VAL A 93 15.01 -36.20 -11.88
C VAL A 93 14.37 -34.91 -12.37
N MET A 94 13.16 -34.64 -11.89
CA MET A 94 12.41 -33.41 -12.09
C MET A 94 12.83 -32.39 -11.05
N SER A 95 13.72 -31.50 -11.47
CA SER A 95 14.34 -30.48 -10.62
C SER A 95 13.96 -29.08 -11.08
N SER A 96 13.93 -28.13 -10.14
CA SER A 96 13.81 -26.70 -10.44
C SER A 96 14.96 -26.13 -11.28
N LEU A 97 16.03 -26.91 -11.51
CA LEU A 97 17.09 -26.58 -12.47
C LEU A 97 16.66 -26.73 -13.93
N LEU A 98 15.58 -27.48 -14.21
CA LEU A 98 15.00 -27.57 -15.54
C LEU A 98 14.12 -26.34 -15.82
N LYS A 99 14.40 -25.64 -16.92
CA LYS A 99 13.68 -24.43 -17.32
C LYS A 99 12.16 -24.65 -17.40
N GLU A 100 11.72 -25.48 -18.34
CA GLU A 100 10.98 -26.70 -17.98
C GLU A 100 10.01 -26.64 -16.77
N ASP A 101 10.52 -27.32 -15.75
CA ASP A 101 9.91 -27.55 -14.48
C ASP A 101 9.76 -26.26 -13.66
N LYS A 102 10.75 -25.37 -13.74
CA LYS A 102 10.73 -24.05 -13.10
C LYS A 102 9.55 -23.22 -13.60
N ASP A 103 9.33 -23.19 -14.92
CA ASP A 103 8.26 -22.40 -15.55
C ASP A 103 6.87 -22.89 -15.13
N ILE A 104 6.64 -24.21 -15.12
CA ILE A 104 5.35 -24.76 -14.67
C ILE A 104 5.14 -24.57 -13.16
N ARG A 105 6.15 -24.81 -12.32
CA ARG A 105 6.05 -24.55 -10.87
C ARG A 105 5.74 -23.08 -10.59
N HIS A 106 6.42 -22.18 -11.29
CA HIS A 106 6.18 -20.74 -11.18
C HIS A 106 4.77 -20.37 -11.61
N LYS A 107 4.29 -20.89 -12.75
CA LYS A 107 2.92 -20.66 -13.24
C LYS A 107 1.87 -21.08 -12.22
N LEU A 108 1.98 -22.30 -11.67
CA LEU A 108 1.02 -22.81 -10.69
C LEU A 108 1.03 -21.98 -9.41
N LYS A 109 2.22 -21.52 -8.99
CA LYS A 109 2.38 -20.65 -7.83
C LYS A 109 1.75 -19.27 -8.05
N LEU A 110 1.91 -18.68 -9.23
CA LEU A 110 1.27 -17.41 -9.60
C LEU A 110 -0.26 -17.55 -9.64
N GLU A 111 -0.78 -18.60 -10.29
CA GLU A 111 -2.23 -18.84 -10.36
C GLU A 111 -2.85 -19.03 -8.97
N TYR A 112 -2.16 -19.72 -8.08
CA TYR A 112 -2.60 -19.86 -6.69
C TYR A 112 -2.59 -18.52 -5.95
N ALA A 113 -1.50 -17.75 -6.05
CA ALA A 113 -1.41 -16.43 -5.43
C ALA A 113 -2.51 -15.46 -5.92
N LEU A 114 -2.84 -15.49 -7.22
CA LEU A 114 -3.93 -14.69 -7.80
C LEU A 114 -5.30 -15.11 -7.25
N LYS A 115 -5.58 -16.41 -7.12
CA LYS A 115 -6.81 -16.91 -6.50
C LYS A 115 -6.95 -16.45 -5.05
N VAL A 116 -5.85 -16.50 -4.28
CA VAL A 116 -5.84 -16.00 -2.90
C VAL A 116 -6.10 -14.50 -2.86
N GLN A 117 -5.43 -13.71 -3.72
CA GLN A 117 -5.63 -12.27 -3.77
C GLN A 117 -7.08 -11.88 -4.14
N GLU A 118 -7.68 -12.58 -5.11
CA GLU A 118 -9.08 -12.37 -5.49
C GLU A 118 -10.01 -12.67 -4.31
N PHE A 119 -9.80 -13.80 -3.62
CA PHE A 119 -10.55 -14.14 -2.42
C PHE A 119 -10.40 -13.07 -1.32
N GLU A 120 -9.17 -12.62 -1.03
CA GLU A 120 -8.89 -11.61 -0.01
C GLU A 120 -9.50 -10.23 -0.32
N ARG A 121 -9.75 -9.92 -1.61
CA ARG A 121 -10.44 -8.70 -2.06
C ARG A 121 -11.95 -8.77 -1.88
N ILE A 122 -12.55 -9.92 -2.18
CA ILE A 122 -14.00 -10.11 -2.17
C ILE A 122 -14.52 -10.40 -0.76
N ASP A 123 -13.71 -11.06 0.08
CA ASP A 123 -14.10 -11.44 1.43
C ASP A 123 -14.33 -10.23 2.34
N LYS A 124 -15.59 -10.08 2.76
CA LYS A 124 -16.09 -9.04 3.68
C LYS A 124 -16.26 -9.53 5.12
N ASN A 125 -16.02 -10.81 5.38
CA ASN A 125 -16.17 -11.41 6.69
C ASN A 125 -14.84 -11.40 7.47
N TYR A 126 -13.95 -10.46 7.15
CA TYR A 126 -12.68 -10.35 7.84
C TYR A 126 -12.86 -9.59 9.15
N ILE A 127 -12.64 -10.29 10.25
CA ILE A 127 -12.72 -9.75 11.61
C ILE A 127 -11.35 -9.92 12.27
N LYS A 128 -10.71 -8.81 12.64
CA LYS A 128 -9.39 -8.82 13.30
C LYS A 128 -9.26 -7.61 14.22
N PRO A 129 -8.77 -7.78 15.47
CA PRO A 129 -8.43 -6.63 16.31
C PRO A 129 -7.26 -5.84 15.71
N CYS A 130 -7.27 -4.53 15.89
CA CYS A 130 -6.13 -3.69 15.51
C CYS A 130 -4.91 -3.97 16.41
N ILE A 131 -3.71 -3.99 15.82
CA ILE A 131 -2.45 -4.25 16.53
C ILE A 131 -2.09 -3.10 17.49
N PHE A 132 -2.53 -1.88 17.17
CA PHE A 132 -2.09 -0.66 17.85
C PHE A 132 -3.17 0.01 18.72
N CYS A 133 -4.44 -0.05 18.31
CA CYS A 133 -5.58 0.55 19.02
C CYS A 133 -6.58 -0.50 19.52
N LYS A 134 -7.67 -0.04 20.16
CA LYS A 134 -8.72 -0.91 20.73
C LYS A 134 -9.83 -1.26 19.74
N LEU A 135 -9.71 -0.82 18.48
CA LEU A 135 -10.71 -1.10 17.45
C LEU A 135 -10.69 -2.60 17.12
N ASN A 136 -11.88 -3.23 17.13
CA ASN A 136 -12.08 -4.52 16.50
C ASN A 136 -12.63 -4.26 15.09
N PHE A 137 -11.82 -4.49 14.07
CA PHE A 137 -12.20 -4.20 12.70
C PHE A 137 -13.04 -5.34 12.12
N GLU A 138 -14.10 -4.96 11.40
CA GLU A 138 -14.98 -5.86 10.65
C GLU A 138 -15.16 -5.29 9.24
N GLY A 139 -14.93 -6.11 8.21
CA GLY A 139 -15.09 -5.70 6.82
C GLY A 139 -14.13 -6.44 5.89
N THR A 140 -13.49 -5.70 4.98
CA THR A 140 -12.51 -6.27 4.05
C THR A 140 -11.08 -6.19 4.60
N ARG A 141 -10.22 -7.12 4.19
CA ARG A 141 -8.77 -7.05 4.50
C ARG A 141 -8.13 -5.75 4.03
N HIS A 142 -8.61 -5.21 2.91
CA HIS A 142 -8.16 -3.92 2.37
C HIS A 142 -8.52 -2.76 3.29
N GLY A 143 -9.75 -2.72 3.81
CA GLY A 143 -10.16 -1.70 4.78
C GLY A 143 -9.37 -1.80 6.08
N TYR A 144 -8.96 -3.00 6.50
CA TYR A 144 -8.07 -3.17 7.65
C TYR A 144 -6.69 -2.55 7.41
N LEU A 145 -6.10 -2.76 6.23
CA LEU A 145 -4.83 -2.15 5.83
C LEU A 145 -4.93 -0.63 5.72
N GLU A 146 -6.04 -0.12 5.19
CA GLU A 146 -6.33 1.31 5.12
C GLU A 146 -6.44 1.93 6.52
N HIS A 147 -7.12 1.26 7.46
CA HIS A 147 -7.15 1.69 8.87
C HIS A 147 -5.73 1.76 9.48
N LEU A 148 -4.90 0.73 9.26
CA LEU A 148 -3.51 0.71 9.74
C LEU A 148 -2.67 1.85 9.13
N SER A 149 -2.89 2.16 7.85
CA SER A 149 -2.20 3.26 7.17
C SER A 149 -2.70 4.63 7.64
N ALA A 150 -4.01 4.85 7.73
CA ALA A 150 -4.59 6.16 8.04
C ALA A 150 -4.45 6.52 9.52
N GLN A 151 -4.67 5.57 10.43
CA GLN A 151 -4.71 5.85 11.87
C GLN A 151 -3.36 5.58 12.58
N HIS A 152 -2.49 4.78 11.96
CA HIS A 152 -1.23 4.37 12.58
C HIS A 152 0.00 4.62 11.68
N ASN A 153 -0.19 5.17 10.48
CA ASN A 153 0.84 5.40 9.46
C ASN A 153 1.68 4.16 9.16
N LEU A 154 1.14 2.96 9.36
CA LEU A 154 1.82 1.71 9.07
C LEU A 154 1.69 1.42 7.57
N GLN A 155 2.80 1.55 6.85
CA GLN A 155 2.86 1.34 5.41
C GLN A 155 3.42 -0.04 5.10
N LEU A 156 2.53 -0.98 4.76
CA LEU A 156 2.91 -2.34 4.35
C LEU A 156 3.11 -2.49 2.84
N GLY A 157 2.85 -1.43 2.07
CA GLY A 157 2.86 -1.40 0.61
C GLY A 157 1.48 -1.07 0.05
N ASN A 158 1.35 -1.09 -1.28
CA ASN A 158 0.05 -0.90 -1.92
C ASN A 158 -0.87 -2.08 -1.58
N PRO A 159 -2.05 -1.87 -0.95
CA PRO A 159 -2.99 -2.94 -0.62
C PRO A 159 -3.33 -3.83 -1.82
N GLN A 160 -3.38 -3.26 -3.03
CA GLN A 160 -3.67 -4.00 -4.27
C GLN A 160 -2.55 -4.97 -4.66
N ASN A 161 -1.32 -4.76 -4.20
CA ASN A 161 -0.18 -5.60 -4.51
C ASN A 161 0.10 -6.63 -3.42
N LEU A 162 -0.68 -6.66 -2.35
CA LEU A 162 -0.52 -7.62 -1.26
C LEU A 162 -1.31 -8.91 -1.53
N VAL A 163 -0.76 -10.01 -1.03
CA VAL A 163 -1.34 -11.35 -1.01
C VAL A 163 -0.94 -12.06 0.29
N TYR A 164 -1.77 -12.96 0.78
CA TYR A 164 -1.60 -13.59 2.11
C TYR A 164 -1.60 -12.55 3.24
N ILE A 165 -2.50 -11.57 3.15
CA ILE A 165 -2.59 -10.44 4.10
C ILE A 165 -2.79 -10.96 5.53
N THR A 166 -3.56 -12.04 5.69
CA THR A 166 -3.84 -12.60 7.03
C THR A 166 -2.56 -13.08 7.73
N GLU A 167 -1.71 -13.82 7.02
CA GLU A 167 -0.40 -14.27 7.50
C GLU A 167 0.53 -13.08 7.76
N LEU A 168 0.55 -12.09 6.86
CA LEU A 168 1.39 -10.90 7.01
C LEU A 168 1.08 -10.15 8.31
N ILE A 169 -0.21 -9.94 8.57
CA ILE A 169 -0.70 -9.27 9.78
C ILE A 169 -0.35 -10.08 11.04
N GLU A 170 -0.38 -11.40 10.98
CA GLU A 170 0.03 -12.26 12.11
C GLU A 170 1.53 -12.16 12.39
N ILE A 171 2.38 -12.19 11.37
CA ILE A 171 3.82 -12.00 11.54
C ILE A 171 4.11 -10.64 12.17
N ILE A 172 3.45 -9.58 11.68
CA ILE A 172 3.62 -8.23 12.23
C ILE A 172 3.11 -8.17 13.67
N SER A 173 1.93 -8.74 13.95
CA SER A 173 1.35 -8.77 15.30
C SER A 173 2.26 -9.51 16.27
N ASN A 174 2.87 -10.62 15.86
CA ASN A 174 3.81 -11.39 16.67
C ASN A 174 5.07 -10.56 16.94
N LYS A 175 5.68 -9.95 15.91
CA LYS A 175 6.86 -9.07 16.10
C LYS A 175 6.56 -7.91 17.05
N ILE A 176 5.39 -7.28 16.95
CA ILE A 176 4.99 -6.20 17.87
C ILE A 176 4.72 -6.72 19.29
N SER A 177 4.19 -7.93 19.43
CA SER A 177 3.95 -8.57 20.74
C SER A 177 5.26 -8.97 21.42
N ASP A 178 6.25 -9.41 20.64
CA ASP A 178 7.63 -9.67 21.07
C ASP A 178 8.45 -8.38 21.30
N LEU A 179 7.77 -7.22 21.24
CA LEU A 179 8.36 -5.90 21.39
C LEU A 179 9.50 -5.61 20.40
N GLN A 180 9.44 -6.24 19.22
CA GLN A 180 10.41 -6.11 18.15
C GLN A 180 9.93 -5.10 17.09
N CYS A 181 10.83 -4.21 16.67
CA CYS A 181 10.55 -3.28 15.58
C CYS A 181 10.60 -3.97 14.22
N ILE A 182 9.54 -3.80 13.42
CA ILE A 182 9.37 -4.39 12.08
C ILE A 182 10.39 -3.93 11.02
N TYR A 183 11.05 -2.79 11.26
CA TYR A 183 12.03 -2.23 10.32
C TYR A 183 13.46 -2.55 10.76
N CYS A 184 13.83 -2.17 12.00
CA CYS A 184 15.21 -2.31 12.48
C CYS A 184 15.47 -3.60 13.27
N GLU A 185 14.45 -4.42 13.53
CA GLU A 185 14.49 -5.69 14.26
C GLU A 185 15.01 -5.62 15.69
N LYS A 186 15.20 -4.42 16.23
CA LYS A 186 15.57 -4.22 17.64
C LYS A 186 14.39 -4.56 18.55
N THR A 187 14.69 -5.24 19.65
CA THR A 187 13.76 -5.55 20.74
C THR A 187 13.76 -4.43 21.77
N PHE A 188 12.60 -4.12 22.32
CA PHE A 188 12.41 -3.04 23.28
C PHE A 188 11.84 -3.59 24.59
N PRO A 189 12.08 -2.92 25.72
CA PRO A 189 11.62 -3.38 27.02
C PRO A 189 10.10 -3.24 27.19
N ASP A 190 9.48 -2.24 26.56
CA ASP A 190 8.07 -1.92 26.71
C ASP A 190 7.41 -1.47 25.40
N LYS A 191 6.10 -1.74 25.27
CA LYS A 191 5.28 -1.38 24.11
C LYS A 191 5.26 0.14 23.86
N SER A 192 5.31 0.95 24.91
CA SER A 192 5.36 2.41 24.80
C SER A 192 6.68 2.89 24.19
N VAL A 193 7.81 2.29 24.59
CA VAL A 193 9.15 2.61 24.06
C VAL A 193 9.28 2.16 22.61
N LEU A 194 8.75 0.99 22.26
CA LEU A 194 8.69 0.53 20.87
C LEU A 194 7.85 1.48 20.00
N LYS A 195 6.65 1.86 20.45
CA LYS A 195 5.79 2.82 19.73
C LYS A 195 6.49 4.15 19.53
N GLU A 196 7.12 4.68 20.57
CA GLU A 196 7.83 5.95 20.49
C GLU A 196 9.07 5.87 19.59
N HIS A 197 9.79 4.74 19.61
CA HIS A 197 10.88 4.45 18.70
C HIS A 197 10.41 4.45 17.23
N MET A 198 9.36 3.68 16.93
CA MET A 198 8.79 3.59 15.59
C MET A 198 8.29 4.94 15.08
N ARG A 199 7.72 5.78 15.97
CA ARG A 199 7.31 7.15 15.67
C ARG A 199 8.52 8.05 15.37
N LYS A 200 9.50 8.14 16.29
CA LYS A 200 10.66 9.07 16.18
C LYS A 200 11.62 8.71 15.05
N LYS A 201 11.76 7.42 14.73
CA LYS A 201 12.67 6.92 13.68
C LYS A 201 11.96 6.63 12.36
N LEU A 202 10.65 6.90 12.26
CA LEU A 202 9.83 6.61 11.09
C LEU A 202 9.97 5.16 10.59
N HIS A 203 10.18 4.23 11.51
CA HIS A 203 10.23 2.79 11.25
C HIS A 203 8.82 2.21 11.11
N LYS A 204 8.03 2.80 10.22
CA LYS A 204 6.63 2.46 9.97
C LYS A 204 6.44 1.62 8.70
N ARG A 205 7.54 1.29 8.01
CA ARG A 205 7.59 0.39 6.86
C ARG A 205 8.16 -0.96 7.27
N ILE A 206 7.83 -2.01 6.52
CA ILE A 206 8.54 -3.28 6.60
C ILE A 206 9.97 -3.06 6.11
N ASN A 207 10.93 -3.75 6.72
CA ASN A 207 12.33 -3.71 6.27
C ASN A 207 12.44 -4.20 4.81
N PRO A 208 12.83 -3.33 3.85
CA PRO A 208 12.95 -3.71 2.45
C PRO A 208 14.04 -4.76 2.20
N SER A 209 15.04 -4.88 3.07
CA SER A 209 16.15 -5.84 2.87
C SER A 209 15.79 -7.29 3.20
N LYS A 210 14.58 -7.53 3.70
CA LYS A 210 14.17 -8.84 4.22
C LYS A 210 13.35 -9.60 3.20
N THR A 211 13.97 -10.62 2.61
CA THR A 211 13.34 -11.49 1.60
C THR A 211 12.18 -12.33 2.14
N GLU A 212 12.06 -12.48 3.46
CA GLU A 212 10.93 -13.18 4.10
C GLU A 212 9.59 -12.52 3.80
N TYR A 213 9.58 -11.22 3.52
CA TYR A 213 8.37 -10.47 3.21
C TYR A 213 8.03 -10.49 1.72
N ASP A 214 8.97 -10.88 0.85
CA ASP A 214 8.76 -10.90 -0.59
C ASP A 214 7.56 -11.77 -0.98
N LYS A 215 7.31 -12.87 -0.24
CA LYS A 215 6.16 -13.74 -0.50
C LYS A 215 4.79 -13.05 -0.40
N PHE A 216 4.70 -11.89 0.27
CA PHE A 216 3.45 -11.16 0.45
C PHE A 216 3.14 -10.17 -0.68
N TYR A 217 4.07 -9.94 -1.60
CA TYR A 217 3.87 -9.01 -2.71
C TYR A 217 3.66 -9.77 -4.00
N ILE A 218 2.50 -9.57 -4.64
CA ILE A 218 2.11 -10.25 -5.89
C ILE A 218 3.10 -10.00 -7.03
N VAL A 219 3.78 -8.85 -7.01
CA VAL A 219 4.79 -8.45 -7.98
C VAL A 219 5.93 -9.47 -8.07
N ASN A 220 6.30 -10.13 -6.95
CA ASN A 220 7.32 -11.18 -6.92
C ASN A 220 6.90 -12.48 -7.62
N TYR A 221 5.63 -12.62 -7.95
CA TYR A 221 5.09 -13.79 -8.64
C TYR A 221 4.95 -13.54 -10.15
N LEU A 222 5.10 -12.29 -10.62
CA LEU A 222 4.97 -11.94 -12.03
C LEU A 222 6.26 -12.21 -12.84
N GLU A 223 7.42 -12.08 -12.21
CA GLU A 223 8.72 -12.32 -12.84
C GLU A 223 9.54 -13.33 -12.03
N ALA A 224 9.74 -14.54 -12.55
CA ALA A 224 10.39 -15.66 -11.85
C ALA A 224 11.84 -15.41 -11.40
N ASP A 225 12.49 -14.38 -11.96
CA ASP A 225 13.91 -14.06 -11.73
C ASP A 225 14.13 -12.70 -11.07
N LYS A 226 13.05 -11.98 -10.70
CA LYS A 226 13.16 -10.62 -10.17
C LYS A 226 12.31 -10.44 -8.93
N THR A 227 12.92 -9.86 -7.91
CA THR A 227 12.21 -9.45 -6.70
C THR A 227 11.58 -8.07 -6.94
N TRP A 228 10.58 -7.70 -6.14
CA TRP A 228 9.92 -6.41 -6.14
C TRP A 228 10.93 -5.29 -5.86
N GLN A 229 12.01 -5.59 -5.13
CA GLN A 229 13.13 -4.68 -4.90
C GLN A 229 13.91 -4.42 -6.20
N THR A 230 14.12 -5.44 -7.02
CA THR A 230 14.76 -5.35 -8.34
C THR A 230 13.85 -4.65 -9.35
N ILE A 231 12.55 -4.98 -9.34
CA ILE A 231 11.54 -4.35 -10.20
C ILE A 231 11.39 -2.87 -9.84
N GLN A 232 11.39 -2.51 -8.56
CA GLN A 232 11.34 -1.12 -8.12
C GLN A 232 12.61 -0.33 -8.48
N GLN A 233 13.77 -0.99 -8.63
CA GLN A 233 15.01 -0.37 -9.10
C GLN A 233 15.11 -0.27 -10.62
N GLU A 234 14.48 -1.19 -11.36
CA GLU A 234 14.46 -1.18 -12.83
C GLU A 234 13.36 -0.25 -13.40
N ASP A 235 12.32 0.03 -12.61
CA ASP A 235 11.04 0.55 -13.08
C ASP A 235 10.68 1.96 -12.56
N ASP A 236 11.67 2.86 -12.50
CA ASP A 236 11.46 4.32 -12.49
C ASP A 236 10.76 4.85 -13.77
N ARG A 237 10.25 3.96 -14.65
CA ARG A 237 9.59 4.30 -15.90
C ARG A 237 8.12 3.87 -16.02
N TYR A 238 7.63 2.89 -15.26
CA TYR A 238 6.19 2.51 -15.27
C TYR A 238 5.46 2.59 -13.93
N ALA A 239 6.15 2.84 -12.80
CA ALA A 239 5.51 3.10 -11.51
C ALA A 239 5.07 4.57 -11.29
N LEU A 240 5.05 5.39 -12.33
CA LEU A 240 4.36 6.68 -12.29
C LEU A 240 2.92 6.44 -12.73
N SER A 241 2.02 6.28 -11.75
CA SER A 241 0.66 6.78 -11.95
C SER A 241 0.78 8.17 -12.59
N ARG A 242 -0.04 8.49 -13.59
CA ARG A 242 -0.21 9.89 -14.01
C ARG A 242 -0.55 10.71 -12.76
N GLY A 243 0.46 11.35 -12.15
CA GLY A 243 0.34 12.05 -10.86
C GLY A 243 1.33 11.65 -9.75
N ALA A 244 2.21 10.66 -9.92
CA ALA A 244 3.33 10.48 -8.99
C ALA A 244 4.52 11.30 -9.51
N HIS A 245 4.93 12.34 -8.78
CA HIS A 245 6.19 13.01 -9.03
C HIS A 245 7.34 12.09 -8.57
N ALA A 246 8.40 12.03 -9.38
CA ALA A 246 9.66 11.42 -9.00
C ALA A 246 10.17 12.08 -7.71
N ASN A 247 10.68 11.26 -6.78
CA ASN A 247 11.31 11.70 -5.54
C ASN A 247 12.34 12.81 -5.82
N SER A 248 11.95 14.08 -5.62
CA SER A 248 12.89 15.11 -5.19
C SER A 248 12.89 15.12 -3.67
N ASP A 249 14.07 15.15 -3.09
CA ASP A 249 14.35 15.23 -1.64
C ASP A 249 13.87 16.56 -0.98
N GLU A 250 12.81 17.19 -1.49
CA GLU A 250 12.33 18.51 -1.10
C GLU A 250 10.94 18.50 -0.43
N GLU A 251 10.38 17.33 -0.10
CA GLU A 251 9.04 17.21 0.50
C GLU A 251 9.06 16.73 1.97
N TYR A 252 10.13 17.04 2.71
CA TYR A 252 10.23 16.77 4.16
C TYR A 252 10.45 18.06 4.97
N SER A 253 9.52 19.00 4.83
CA SER A 253 9.38 20.12 5.78
C SER A 253 8.17 19.98 6.72
N ASP A 254 7.34 18.94 6.60
CA ASP A 254 5.96 19.05 7.11
C ASP A 254 5.56 18.10 8.25
N TRP A 255 6.50 17.78 9.15
CA TRP A 255 6.16 17.12 10.43
C TRP A 255 6.74 17.85 11.63
N ASN A 256 6.62 19.18 11.61
CA ASN A 256 6.26 19.84 12.85
C ASN A 256 4.73 19.77 12.94
N GLU A 257 4.19 19.12 13.96
CA GLU A 257 2.93 19.57 14.55
C GLU A 257 3.18 21.00 15.08
N LYS A 258 3.21 21.97 14.18
CA LYS A 258 2.78 23.32 14.48
C LYS A 258 1.36 23.33 13.96
N GLU A 259 0.40 23.54 14.85
CA GLU A 259 -0.96 23.84 14.45
C GLU A 259 -0.87 24.97 13.40
N ASP A 260 -1.24 24.69 12.15
CA ASP A 260 -1.05 25.64 11.06
C ASP A 260 -1.89 26.88 11.35
N LYS A 261 -1.17 27.99 11.54
CA LYS A 261 -1.79 29.27 11.87
C LYS A 261 -2.45 29.83 10.62
N ILE A 262 -3.76 29.96 10.67
CA ILE A 262 -4.58 30.62 9.67
C ILE A 262 -4.41 32.13 9.83
N THR A 263 -4.14 32.84 8.74
CA THR A 263 -3.94 34.31 8.76
C THR A 263 -5.20 35.03 8.26
N CYS A 264 -5.53 36.18 8.84
CA CYS A 264 -6.62 37.05 8.37
C CYS A 264 -6.38 37.48 6.92
N LEU A 265 -7.44 37.71 6.14
CA LEU A 265 -7.34 38.14 4.75
C LEU A 265 -6.84 39.58 4.61
N PHE A 266 -7.13 40.43 5.60
CA PHE A 266 -6.91 41.87 5.52
C PHE A 266 -5.79 42.39 6.43
N CYS A 267 -5.29 41.58 7.38
CA CYS A 267 -4.24 42.02 8.30
C CYS A 267 -3.32 40.86 8.73
N GLN A 268 -2.38 41.15 9.63
CA GLN A 268 -1.38 40.20 10.13
C GLN A 268 -1.88 39.33 11.29
N TYR A 269 -3.15 39.42 11.69
CA TYR A 269 -3.72 38.57 12.73
C TYR A 269 -3.73 37.10 12.29
N THR A 270 -3.37 36.21 13.21
CA THR A 270 -3.32 34.76 12.95
C THR A 270 -4.00 33.99 14.07
N ASP A 271 -4.73 32.94 13.72
CA ASP A 271 -5.42 32.06 14.66
C ASP A 271 -5.27 30.59 14.25
N LEU A 272 -5.72 29.68 15.10
CA LEU A 272 -5.77 28.24 14.84
C LEU A 272 -7.18 27.78 14.47
N ASN A 273 -8.20 28.56 14.82
CA ASN A 273 -9.60 28.24 14.54
C ASN A 273 -10.16 29.19 13.48
N ILE A 274 -10.76 28.64 12.41
CA ILE A 274 -11.29 29.45 11.32
C ILE A 274 -12.49 30.31 11.77
N ASN A 275 -13.31 29.81 12.70
CA ASN A 275 -14.47 30.54 13.20
C ASN A 275 -14.06 31.76 14.04
N THR A 276 -13.00 31.65 14.85
CA THR A 276 -12.47 32.82 15.58
C THR A 276 -11.85 33.83 14.65
N LEU A 277 -11.22 33.38 13.56
CA LEU A 277 -10.70 34.24 12.52
C LEU A 277 -11.82 34.96 11.75
N CYS A 278 -12.93 34.28 11.45
CA CYS A 278 -14.13 34.89 10.87
C CYS A 278 -14.73 35.97 11.77
N LEU A 279 -14.81 35.72 13.08
CA LEU A 279 -15.26 36.74 14.04
C LEU A 279 -14.33 37.96 14.09
N HIS A 280 -13.02 37.75 13.95
CA HIS A 280 -12.07 38.87 13.82
C HIS A 280 -12.28 39.65 12.51
N MET A 281 -12.54 38.97 11.39
CA MET A 281 -12.82 39.64 10.11
C MET A 281 -14.09 40.49 10.17
N ASP A 282 -15.13 40.02 10.85
CA ASP A 282 -16.36 40.78 11.07
C ASP A 282 -16.13 41.98 12.01
N ALA A 283 -15.44 41.76 13.15
CA ALA A 283 -15.25 42.80 14.17
C ALA A 283 -14.30 43.93 13.76
N ASP A 284 -13.16 43.58 13.14
CA ASP A 284 -12.08 44.55 12.87
C ASP A 284 -12.10 45.08 11.43
N HIS A 285 -12.71 44.34 10.49
CA HIS A 285 -12.74 44.70 9.06
C HIS A 285 -14.16 44.88 8.52
N GLU A 286 -15.20 44.80 9.35
CA GLU A 286 -16.62 44.82 8.92
C GLU A 286 -16.91 43.78 7.80
N PHE A 287 -16.13 42.69 7.76
CA PHE A 287 -16.18 41.67 6.70
C PHE A 287 -16.69 40.33 7.24
N ASP A 288 -17.99 40.09 7.09
CA ASP A 288 -18.60 38.81 7.43
C ASP A 288 -18.40 37.79 6.30
N PHE A 289 -17.36 36.97 6.42
CA PHE A 289 -17.03 35.93 5.45
C PHE A 289 -18.17 34.91 5.25
N ILE A 290 -18.91 34.58 6.31
CA ILE A 290 -19.97 33.56 6.28
C ILE A 290 -21.16 34.07 5.47
N ILE A 291 -21.66 35.27 5.80
CA ILE A 291 -22.81 35.87 5.13
C ILE A 291 -22.47 36.22 3.68
N LEU A 292 -21.30 36.83 3.44
CA LEU A 292 -20.91 37.29 2.10
C LEU A 292 -20.65 36.14 1.12
N THR A 293 -20.23 34.97 1.61
CA THR A 293 -19.89 33.80 0.76
C THR A 293 -20.98 32.73 0.71
N LYS A 294 -22.13 32.95 1.36
CA LYS A 294 -23.25 31.99 1.43
C LYS A 294 -23.76 31.49 0.08
N ASN A 295 -23.73 32.34 -0.94
CA ASN A 295 -24.22 32.03 -2.29
C ASN A 295 -23.10 31.56 -3.23
N LEU A 296 -21.87 31.42 -2.75
CA LEU A 296 -20.71 30.99 -3.53
C LEU A 296 -20.48 29.50 -3.37
N ASP A 297 -20.13 28.82 -4.46
CA ASP A 297 -19.65 27.44 -4.40
C ASP A 297 -18.22 27.36 -3.82
N PHE A 298 -17.80 26.16 -3.42
CA PHE A 298 -16.47 25.91 -2.84
C PHE A 298 -15.32 26.50 -3.67
N TYR A 299 -15.36 26.33 -5.00
CA TYR A 299 -14.29 26.81 -5.87
C TYR A 299 -14.33 28.33 -6.03
N GLN A 300 -15.51 28.93 -6.03
CA GLN A 300 -15.70 30.37 -6.02
C GLN A 300 -15.17 30.98 -4.71
N LYS A 301 -15.36 30.31 -3.57
CA LYS A 301 -14.77 30.74 -2.29
C LYS A 301 -13.24 30.69 -2.31
N ILE A 302 -12.64 29.62 -2.86
CA ILE A 302 -11.18 29.54 -3.05
C ILE A 302 -10.67 30.69 -3.92
N LYS A 303 -11.32 30.94 -5.06
CA LYS A 303 -10.92 32.02 -5.97
C LYS A 303 -11.03 33.40 -5.33
N LEU A 304 -12.07 33.64 -4.52
CA LEU A 304 -12.25 34.88 -3.77
C LEU A 304 -11.09 35.10 -2.78
N VAL A 305 -10.75 34.07 -1.99
CA VAL A 305 -9.64 34.15 -1.02
C VAL A 305 -8.34 34.46 -1.73
N ASN A 306 -8.04 33.74 -2.81
CA ASN A 306 -6.83 33.97 -3.61
C ASN A 306 -6.81 35.37 -4.24
N TYR A 307 -7.96 35.87 -4.71
CA TYR A 307 -8.07 37.24 -5.22
C TYR A 307 -7.72 38.27 -4.15
N ILE A 308 -8.33 38.18 -2.97
CA ILE A 308 -8.09 39.11 -1.86
C ILE A 308 -6.62 39.06 -1.45
N ARG A 309 -6.06 37.85 -1.26
CA ARG A 309 -4.65 37.63 -0.94
C ARG A 309 -3.71 38.30 -1.95
N LYS A 310 -3.98 38.17 -3.26
CA LYS A 310 -3.18 38.77 -4.33
C LYS A 310 -3.27 40.29 -4.33
N GLN A 311 -4.45 40.86 -4.09
CA GLN A 311 -4.64 42.30 -4.03
C GLN A 311 -3.96 42.93 -2.82
N MET A 312 -4.11 42.31 -1.64
CA MET A 312 -3.41 42.74 -0.43
C MET A 312 -1.89 42.66 -0.58
N HIS A 313 -1.37 41.60 -1.21
CA HIS A 313 0.07 41.48 -1.50
C HIS A 313 0.59 42.60 -2.42
N ASN A 314 -0.21 42.99 -3.42
CA ASN A 314 0.16 44.03 -4.39
C ASN A 314 -0.14 45.45 -3.89
N ASN A 315 -0.58 45.61 -2.63
CA ASN A 315 -1.08 46.86 -2.06
C ASN A 315 -2.16 47.51 -2.94
N LYS A 316 -3.09 46.70 -3.44
CA LYS A 316 -4.22 47.13 -4.26
C LYS A 316 -5.54 46.97 -3.52
N CYS A 317 -6.46 47.90 -3.74
CA CYS A 317 -7.82 47.79 -3.22
C CYS A 317 -8.60 46.71 -3.97
N ILE A 318 -9.36 45.89 -3.23
CA ILE A 318 -10.17 44.79 -3.78
C ILE A 318 -11.40 45.26 -4.56
N CYS A 319 -11.87 46.49 -4.34
CA CYS A 319 -13.06 47.05 -4.98
C CYS A 319 -12.73 47.99 -6.14
N CYS A 320 -11.79 48.92 -5.96
CA CYS A 320 -11.48 49.95 -6.96
C CYS A 320 -10.17 49.74 -7.75
N ASP A 321 -9.39 48.70 -7.40
CA ASP A 321 -8.07 48.39 -8.01
C ASP A 321 -7.02 49.52 -7.91
N GLU A 322 -7.25 50.54 -7.08
CA GLU A 322 -6.26 51.58 -6.79
C GLU A 322 -5.03 50.97 -6.10
N SER A 323 -3.85 51.39 -6.54
CA SER A 323 -2.56 50.88 -6.04
C SER A 323 -1.91 51.87 -5.07
N PHE A 324 -1.47 51.37 -3.93
CA PHE A 324 -0.88 52.16 -2.85
C PHE A 324 0.59 51.83 -2.67
N THR A 325 1.37 52.80 -2.19
CA THR A 325 2.82 52.64 -1.98
C THR A 325 3.16 51.85 -0.72
N SER A 326 2.21 51.72 0.22
CA SER A 326 2.39 50.97 1.45
C SER A 326 1.05 50.40 1.94
N PHE A 327 1.13 49.31 2.70
CA PHE A 327 -0.03 48.65 3.30
C PHE A 327 -0.84 49.59 4.20
N SER A 328 -0.20 50.45 4.99
CA SER A 328 -0.89 51.39 5.89
C SER A 328 -1.77 52.38 5.13
N LEU A 329 -1.35 52.83 3.93
CA LEU A 329 -2.16 53.72 3.09
C LEU A 329 -3.34 52.97 2.45
N LEU A 330 -3.15 51.69 2.11
CA LEU A 330 -4.24 50.84 1.65
C LEU A 330 -5.27 50.63 2.77
N GLU A 331 -4.83 50.34 4.00
CA GLU A 331 -5.69 50.17 5.16
C GLU A 331 -6.49 51.44 5.47
N GLU A 332 -5.85 52.62 5.47
CA GLU A 332 -6.53 53.91 5.61
C GLU A 332 -7.60 54.14 4.52
N HIS A 333 -7.28 53.79 3.27
CA HIS A 333 -8.24 53.87 2.15
C HIS A 333 -9.42 52.91 2.32
N MET A 334 -9.15 51.65 2.68
CA MET A 334 -10.17 50.62 2.86
C MET A 334 -11.16 51.00 3.97
N ILE A 335 -10.67 51.61 5.05
CA ILE A 335 -11.50 52.14 6.15
C ILE A 335 -12.28 53.39 5.72
N ALA A 336 -11.63 54.34 5.05
CA ALA A 336 -12.25 55.62 4.66
C ALA A 336 -13.37 55.45 3.62
N GLU A 337 -13.14 54.59 2.61
CA GLU A 337 -14.07 54.34 1.51
C GLU A 337 -14.97 53.11 1.75
N LYS A 338 -14.80 52.40 2.87
CA LYS A 338 -15.54 51.17 3.23
C LYS A 338 -15.44 50.07 2.16
N HIS A 339 -14.24 49.83 1.66
CA HIS A 339 -13.99 48.84 0.60
C HIS A 339 -13.74 47.42 1.13
N TYR A 340 -14.20 47.09 2.34
CA TYR A 340 -14.25 45.73 2.86
C TYR A 340 -15.54 45.01 2.43
N GLU A 341 -15.86 45.08 1.14
CA GLU A 341 -17.06 44.46 0.57
C GLU A 341 -16.69 43.35 -0.42
N LEU A 342 -17.65 42.47 -0.72
CA LEU A 342 -17.45 41.41 -1.71
C LEU A 342 -17.27 42.01 -3.11
N PRO A 343 -16.14 41.79 -3.79
CA PRO A 343 -15.95 42.23 -5.17
C PRO A 343 -16.92 41.52 -6.12
N ASP A 344 -17.18 42.12 -7.29
CA ASP A 344 -18.03 41.52 -8.31
C ASP A 344 -17.52 40.12 -8.71
N LEU A 345 -18.43 39.15 -8.84
CA LEU A 345 -18.14 37.76 -9.23
C LEU A 345 -17.22 37.65 -10.46
N LYS A 346 -17.40 38.52 -11.45
CA LYS A 346 -16.60 38.53 -12.68
C LYS A 346 -15.13 38.92 -12.45
N VAL A 347 -14.83 39.63 -11.38
CA VAL A 347 -13.49 40.13 -11.06
C VAL A 347 -12.63 38.99 -10.50
N PHE A 348 -13.18 38.18 -9.59
CA PHE A 348 -12.43 37.12 -8.92
C PHE A 348 -12.68 35.71 -9.48
N ASP A 349 -13.78 35.44 -10.19
CA ASP A 349 -14.05 34.13 -10.80
C ASP A 349 -13.24 33.88 -12.10
N GLN A 350 -11.95 34.23 -12.07
CA GLN A 350 -11.01 33.99 -13.17
C GLN A 350 -10.21 32.71 -12.92
N PRO A 351 -9.83 31.96 -13.98
CA PRO A 351 -9.08 30.71 -13.84
C PRO A 351 -7.70 30.90 -13.18
N GLU A 352 -7.14 32.11 -13.23
CA GLU A 352 -5.87 32.44 -12.58
C GLU A 352 -5.92 32.35 -11.04
N PHE A 353 -7.10 32.52 -10.43
CA PHE A 353 -7.28 32.44 -8.98
C PHE A 353 -7.59 31.03 -8.48
N TYR A 354 -7.55 30.05 -9.37
CA TYR A 354 -7.70 28.64 -9.00
C TYR A 354 -6.48 28.13 -8.23
N PHE A 355 -5.32 28.72 -8.46
CA PHE A 355 -4.08 28.35 -7.78
C PHE A 355 -3.89 29.21 -6.52
N PRO A 356 -3.48 28.62 -5.38
CA PRO A 356 -3.18 29.34 -4.15
C PRO A 356 -2.20 30.50 -4.40
N THR A 357 -2.52 31.68 -3.86
CA THR A 357 -1.60 32.84 -3.95
C THR A 357 -0.40 32.66 -3.04
N TYR A 358 -0.58 31.99 -1.90
CA TYR A 358 0.47 31.64 -0.96
C TYR A 358 0.62 30.11 -0.91
N GLU A 359 1.87 29.64 -0.87
CA GLU A 359 2.17 28.24 -0.60
C GLU A 359 1.76 27.91 0.85
N ASN A 360 1.00 26.83 1.03
CA ASN A 360 0.49 26.37 2.34
C ASN A 360 -0.49 27.35 3.03
N ASP A 361 -1.42 27.98 2.30
CA ASP A 361 -2.48 28.79 2.92
C ASP A 361 -3.48 27.90 3.67
N ALA A 362 -3.27 27.75 4.99
CA ALA A 362 -4.11 27.01 5.92
C ALA A 362 -5.61 27.38 5.82
N PHE A 363 -5.92 28.63 5.43
CA PHE A 363 -7.29 29.12 5.28
C PHE A 363 -8.06 28.36 4.20
N LEU A 364 -7.40 27.99 3.09
CA LEU A 364 -8.05 27.33 1.96
C LEU A 364 -8.50 25.91 2.28
N TYR A 365 -7.83 25.22 3.21
CA TYR A 365 -8.18 23.86 3.62
C TYR A 365 -9.38 23.82 4.58
N LEU A 366 -9.54 24.88 5.37
CA LEU A 366 -10.54 24.96 6.45
C LEU A 366 -11.82 25.69 6.01
N ILE A 367 -11.90 26.13 4.75
CA ILE A 367 -12.99 26.95 4.22
C ILE A 367 -14.38 26.28 4.28
N ASP A 368 -14.41 24.94 4.31
CA ASP A 368 -15.62 24.13 4.47
C ASP A 368 -15.95 23.81 5.94
N ASP A 369 -15.00 24.03 6.87
CA ASP A 369 -15.17 23.82 8.32
C ASP A 369 -15.72 25.06 9.03
N VAL A 370 -16.11 26.10 8.26
CA VAL A 370 -16.76 27.29 8.79
C VAL A 370 -18.20 26.94 9.15
N GLU A 371 -18.52 26.92 10.45
CA GLU A 371 -19.86 26.58 10.94
C GLU A 371 -20.77 27.82 10.89
N ASP A 372 -22.01 27.63 10.41
CA ASP A 372 -23.07 28.66 10.34
C ASP A 372 -23.55 29.15 11.73
#